data_AF-A0A832GKN4-F1
#
_entry.id   AF-A0A832GKN4-F1
#
_cell.length_a   1.000
_cell.length_b   1.000
_cell.length_c   1.000
_cell.angle_alpha   90.00
_cell.angle_beta   90.00
_cell.angle_gamma   90.00
#
_symmetry.space_group_name_H-M   'P 1'
#
loop_
_entity.id
_entity.type
_entity.pdbx_description
1 polymer ?
#
loop_
_entity_poly.entity_id
_entity_poly.type
_entity_poly.pdbx_seq_one_letter_code
_entity_poly.pdbx_strand_id
1 'polypeptide(L)'
;MKIGPLIYLIRFLETKKGEIDKIKEKILTTEPADPFMGSFLALNLHHLYCALEDIFKEIGKVFENQIEDLSKYHLELLKRMTYDLSPLRPAVLSQESFDLLNELRKFRHFLRHAYSVELDLISLKRLKDMVREKFVVVERDLDNFRDYLEGELKKKLEEVA
;
A
#
# COMPACT_ATOMS: atom_id res chain seq x y z
N MET A 1 19.30 -6.73 11.57
CA MET A 1 18.34 -7.47 10.72
C MET A 1 19.01 -8.69 10.09
N LYS A 2 18.31 -9.83 10.00
CA LYS A 2 18.86 -11.08 9.43
C LYS A 2 18.77 -11.07 7.90
N ILE A 3 19.67 -11.79 7.21
CA ILE A 3 19.70 -11.88 5.74
C ILE A 3 18.42 -12.50 5.16
N GLY A 4 17.92 -13.60 5.74
CA GLY A 4 16.72 -14.29 5.26
C GLY A 4 15.47 -13.40 5.15
N PRO A 5 15.06 -12.68 6.22
CA PRO A 5 13.96 -11.72 6.17
C PRO A 5 14.11 -10.62 5.12
N LEU A 6 15.34 -10.13 4.88
CA LEU A 6 15.60 -9.13 3.83
C LEU A 6 15.33 -9.68 2.43
N ILE A 7 15.89 -10.86 2.12
CA ILE A 7 15.66 -11.53 0.84
C ILE A 7 14.17 -11.80 0.63
N TYR A 8 13.48 -12.29 1.67
CA TYR A 8 12.04 -12.53 1.62
C TYR A 8 11.28 -11.24 1.28
N LEU A 9 11.55 -10.15 1.99
CA LEU A 9 10.82 -8.90 1.81
C LEU A 9 11.06 -8.28 0.42
N ILE A 10 12.29 -8.32 -0.09
CA ILE A 10 12.62 -7.86 -1.45
C ILE A 10 11.80 -8.65 -2.49
N ARG A 11 11.82 -9.99 -2.41
CA ARG A 11 11.05 -10.85 -3.33
C ARG A 11 9.55 -10.65 -3.21
N PHE A 12 9.06 -10.43 -2.00
CA PHE A 12 7.66 -10.15 -1.74
C PHE A 12 7.22 -8.83 -2.39
N LEU A 13 8.01 -7.76 -2.25
CA LEU A 13 7.75 -6.47 -2.89
C LEU A 13 7.72 -6.58 -4.42
N GLU A 14 8.69 -7.29 -5.01
CA GLU A 14 8.72 -7.55 -6.47
C GLU A 14 7.45 -8.25 -6.96
N THR A 15 7.01 -9.28 -6.23
CA THR A 15 5.79 -10.03 -6.58
C THR A 15 4.55 -9.15 -6.45
N LYS A 16 4.43 -8.39 -5.36
CA LYS A 16 3.28 -7.52 -5.11
C LYS A 16 3.18 -6.36 -6.09
N LYS A 17 4.29 -5.84 -6.60
CA LYS A 17 4.30 -4.79 -7.63
C LYS A 17 3.50 -5.24 -8.87
N GLY A 18 3.73 -6.46 -9.36
CA GLY A 18 3.00 -7.00 -10.51
C GLY A 18 1.50 -7.23 -10.25
N GLU A 19 1.09 -7.54 -9.01
CA GLU A 19 -0.33 -7.62 -8.64
C GLU A 19 -0.97 -6.23 -8.61
N ILE A 20 -0.29 -5.25 -8.00
CA ILE A 20 -0.73 -3.86 -7.89
C ILE A 20 -0.91 -3.25 -9.27
N ASP A 21 0.02 -3.46 -10.20
CA ASP A 21 -0.07 -2.92 -11.55
C ASP A 21 -1.31 -3.41 -12.30
N LYS A 22 -1.64 -4.70 -12.17
CA LYS A 22 -2.86 -5.28 -12.75
C LYS A 22 -4.14 -4.69 -12.15
N ILE A 23 -4.15 -4.43 -10.84
CA ILE A 23 -5.30 -3.81 -10.15
C ILE A 23 -5.43 -2.34 -10.60
N LYS A 24 -4.30 -1.61 -10.65
CA LYS A 24 -4.23 -0.23 -11.12
C LYS A 24 -4.76 -0.10 -12.55
N GLU A 25 -4.33 -0.97 -13.45
CA GLU A 25 -4.82 -0.99 -14.83
C GLU A 25 -6.35 -1.13 -14.90
N LYS A 26 -6.94 -2.07 -14.14
CA LYS A 26 -8.40 -2.24 -14.05
C LYS A 26 -9.10 -0.98 -13.54
N ILE A 27 -8.54 -0.33 -12.51
CA ILE A 27 -9.09 0.93 -11.96
C ILE A 27 -9.08 2.02 -13.03
N LEU A 28 -7.95 2.21 -13.72
CA LEU A 28 -7.77 3.30 -14.67
C LEU A 28 -8.62 3.13 -15.94
N THR A 29 -8.87 1.88 -16.35
CA THR A 29 -9.67 1.54 -17.54
C THR A 29 -11.17 1.42 -17.28
N THR A 30 -11.61 1.35 -16.01
CA THR A 30 -13.04 1.24 -15.66
C THR A 30 -13.67 2.62 -15.50
N GLU A 31 -14.71 2.94 -16.26
CA GLU A 31 -15.55 4.11 -16.03
C GLU A 31 -16.82 3.72 -15.25
N PRO A 32 -17.17 4.41 -14.16
CA PRO A 32 -18.37 4.11 -13.37
C PRO A 32 -19.64 4.68 -14.04
N ALA A 33 -19.98 4.17 -15.23
CA ALA A 33 -21.11 4.65 -16.03
C ALA A 33 -22.48 4.19 -15.49
N ASP A 34 -22.51 3.09 -14.74
CA ASP A 34 -23.71 2.48 -14.16
C ASP A 34 -23.36 1.79 -12.82
N PRO A 35 -24.36 1.34 -12.03
CA PRO A 35 -24.12 0.70 -10.73
C PRO A 35 -23.25 -0.57 -10.78
N PHE A 36 -23.30 -1.34 -11.88
CA PHE A 36 -22.50 -2.55 -12.04
C PHE A 36 -21.03 -2.19 -12.23
N MET A 37 -20.73 -1.25 -13.15
CA MET A 37 -19.38 -0.75 -13.36
C MET A 37 -18.85 0.00 -12.13
N GLY A 38 -19.70 0.75 -11.43
CA GLY A 38 -19.38 1.37 -10.15
C GLY A 38 -18.97 0.35 -9.09
N SER A 39 -19.69 -0.77 -8.99
CA SER A 39 -19.37 -1.87 -8.07
C SER A 39 -18.04 -2.53 -8.42
N PHE A 40 -17.75 -2.75 -9.72
CA PHE A 40 -16.48 -3.28 -10.17
C PHE A 40 -15.31 -2.34 -9.84
N LEU A 41 -15.45 -1.03 -10.07
CA LEU A 41 -14.45 -0.03 -9.71
C LEU A 41 -14.23 0.01 -8.19
N ALA A 42 -15.30 0.05 -7.41
CA ALA A 42 -15.25 0.04 -5.95
C ALA A 42 -14.48 -1.17 -5.41
N LEU A 43 -14.74 -2.35 -5.95
CA LEU A 43 -14.04 -3.58 -5.56
C LEU A 43 -12.54 -3.52 -5.88
N ASN A 44 -12.16 -2.99 -7.04
CA ASN A 44 -10.74 -2.87 -7.39
C ASN A 44 -10.02 -1.80 -6.55
N LEU A 45 -10.66 -0.67 -6.23
CA LEU A 45 -10.11 0.33 -5.29
C LEU A 45 -9.88 -0.26 -3.90
N HIS A 46 -10.81 -1.09 -3.43
CA HIS A 46 -10.64 -1.86 -2.19
C HIS A 46 -9.46 -2.83 -2.27
N HIS A 47 -9.35 -3.62 -3.35
CA HIS A 47 -8.24 -4.55 -3.55
C HIS A 47 -6.89 -3.85 -3.62
N LEU A 48 -6.81 -2.67 -4.24
CA LEU A 48 -5.59 -1.89 -4.33
C LEU A 48 -5.05 -1.56 -2.93
N TYR A 49 -5.91 -1.03 -2.05
CA TYR A 49 -5.51 -0.73 -0.69
C TYR A 49 -5.15 -2.00 0.10
N CYS A 50 -5.90 -3.09 -0.05
CA CYS A 50 -5.58 -4.35 0.62
C CYS A 50 -4.20 -4.88 0.23
N ALA A 51 -3.84 -4.82 -1.06
CA ALA A 51 -2.52 -5.25 -1.53
C ALA A 51 -1.37 -4.41 -0.92
N LEU A 52 -1.56 -3.09 -0.84
CA LEU A 52 -0.59 -2.17 -0.22
C LEU A 52 -0.52 -2.38 1.29
N GLU A 53 -1.66 -2.60 1.95
CA GLU A 53 -1.70 -2.90 3.37
C GLU A 53 -0.96 -4.21 3.69
N ASP A 54 -1.06 -5.22 2.85
CA ASP A 54 -0.32 -6.48 3.03
C ASP A 54 1.20 -6.27 2.93
N ILE A 55 1.67 -5.38 2.04
CA ILE A 55 3.06 -4.91 2.04
C ILE A 55 3.43 -4.30 3.39
N PHE A 56 2.63 -3.38 3.90
CA PHE A 56 2.93 -2.70 5.16
C PHE A 56 2.95 -3.67 6.35
N LYS A 57 2.09 -4.70 6.34
CA LYS A 57 2.12 -5.78 7.34
C LYS A 57 3.42 -6.57 7.30
N GLU A 58 3.89 -6.97 6.12
CA GLU A 58 5.16 -7.70 5.99
C GLU A 58 6.36 -6.86 6.39
N ILE A 59 6.40 -5.58 6.00
CA ILE A 59 7.40 -4.63 6.50
C ILE A 59 7.31 -4.57 8.03
N GLY A 60 6.12 -4.42 8.59
CA GLY A 60 5.91 -4.38 10.03
C GLY A 60 6.41 -5.62 10.76
N LYS A 61 6.26 -6.82 10.18
CA LYS A 61 6.79 -8.08 10.74
C LYS A 61 8.32 -8.12 10.72
N VAL A 62 8.94 -7.70 9.62
CA VAL A 62 10.41 -7.73 9.46
C VAL A 62 11.10 -6.73 10.39
N PHE A 63 10.47 -5.58 10.62
CA PHE A 63 11.00 -4.48 11.43
C PHE A 63 10.36 -4.37 12.82
N GLU A 64 9.66 -5.42 13.28
CA GLU A 64 9.09 -5.55 14.64
C GLU A 64 8.15 -4.40 15.05
N ASN A 65 7.35 -3.87 14.11
CA ASN A 65 6.29 -2.90 14.40
C ASN A 65 5.10 -3.56 15.12
N GLN A 66 5.19 -3.76 16.43
CA GLN A 66 4.08 -4.29 17.23
C GLN A 66 2.96 -3.25 17.40
N ILE A 67 1.74 -3.55 16.92
CA ILE A 67 0.56 -2.71 17.10
C ILE A 67 -0.35 -3.38 18.13
N GLU A 68 -0.52 -2.77 19.30
CA GLU A 68 -1.30 -3.35 20.39
C GLU A 68 -2.81 -3.16 20.20
N ASP A 69 -3.22 -1.97 19.74
CA ASP A 69 -4.64 -1.65 19.54
C ASP A 69 -5.14 -2.12 18.16
N LEU A 70 -5.81 -3.27 18.15
CA LEU A 70 -6.40 -3.84 16.93
C LEU A 70 -7.50 -2.96 16.32
N SER A 71 -8.17 -2.12 17.10
CA SER A 71 -9.26 -1.26 16.60
C SER A 71 -8.76 -0.15 15.67
N LYS A 72 -7.52 0.29 15.88
CA LYS A 72 -6.85 1.34 15.08
C LYS A 72 -5.76 0.80 14.18
N TYR A 73 -5.63 -0.53 14.11
CA TYR A 73 -4.54 -1.23 13.45
C TYR A 73 -4.24 -0.69 12.06
N HIS A 74 -5.26 -0.56 11.20
CA HIS A 74 -5.08 -0.15 9.81
C HIS A 74 -4.53 1.27 9.65
N LEU A 75 -5.00 2.22 10.47
CA LEU A 75 -4.51 3.60 10.43
C LEU A 75 -3.11 3.69 11.03
N GLU A 76 -2.88 3.01 12.15
CA GLU A 76 -1.60 3.04 12.85
C GLU A 76 -0.50 2.36 12.02
N LEU A 77 -0.82 1.26 11.34
CA LEU A 77 0.07 0.62 10.37
C LEU A 77 0.52 1.60 9.29
N LEU A 78 -0.44 2.30 8.67
CA LEU A 78 -0.16 3.28 7.62
C LEU A 78 0.68 4.45 8.15
N LYS A 79 0.38 4.98 9.34
CA LYS A 79 1.16 6.06 9.97
C LYS A 79 2.61 5.63 10.21
N ARG A 80 2.84 4.43 10.72
CA ARG A 80 4.20 3.95 11.00
C ARG A 80 5.06 3.82 9.76
N MET A 81 4.47 3.62 8.58
CA MET A 81 5.20 3.62 7.32
C MET A 81 5.77 5.01 6.97
N THR A 82 5.24 6.08 7.56
CA THR A 82 5.76 7.46 7.38
C THR A 82 6.91 7.81 8.32
N TYR A 83 7.12 7.01 9.37
CA TYR A 83 8.17 7.30 10.34
C TYR A 83 9.52 6.87 9.80
N ASP A 84 10.48 7.80 9.86
CA ASP A 84 11.90 7.50 9.77
C ASP A 84 12.34 6.90 11.11
N LEU A 85 12.78 5.65 11.08
CA LEU A 85 13.24 4.89 12.24
C LEU A 85 14.74 4.58 12.14
N SER A 86 15.49 5.38 11.39
CA SER A 86 16.93 5.18 11.20
C SER A 86 17.66 5.06 12.54
N PRO A 87 18.63 4.13 12.66
CA PRO A 87 19.21 3.32 11.59
C PRO A 87 18.44 2.02 11.27
N LEU A 88 17.26 1.78 11.84
CA LEU A 88 16.50 0.55 11.60
C LEU A 88 15.96 0.48 10.16
N ARG A 89 15.29 1.55 9.74
CA ARG A 89 14.83 1.77 8.35
C ARG A 89 14.46 3.24 8.12
N PRO A 90 14.57 3.75 6.90
CA PRO A 90 13.96 5.03 6.53
C PRO A 90 12.43 4.91 6.53
N ALA A 91 11.78 6.06 6.38
CA ALA A 91 10.36 6.11 6.05
C ALA A 91 10.09 5.35 4.74
N VAL A 92 9.03 4.54 4.73
CA VAL A 92 8.58 3.80 3.53
C VAL A 92 7.72 4.70 2.67
N LEU A 93 6.93 5.59 3.28
CA LEU A 93 5.98 6.45 2.60
C LEU A 93 6.28 7.92 2.90
N SER A 94 6.20 8.75 1.87
CA SER A 94 6.09 10.20 2.01
C SER A 94 4.71 10.61 2.55
N GLN A 95 4.60 11.87 2.97
CA GLN A 95 3.31 12.43 3.38
C GLN A 95 2.28 12.41 2.24
N GLU A 96 2.71 12.65 1.01
CA GLU A 96 1.82 12.64 -0.16
C GLU A 96 1.25 11.24 -0.44
N SER A 97 2.10 10.20 -0.34
CA SER A 97 1.64 8.81 -0.40
C SER A 97 0.67 8.49 0.74
N PHE A 98 0.97 8.94 1.96
CA PHE A 98 0.08 8.75 3.10
C PHE A 98 -1.32 9.33 2.85
N ASP A 99 -1.41 10.54 2.30
CA ASP A 99 -2.69 11.21 2.08
C ASP A 99 -3.58 10.43 1.10
N LEU A 100 -3.03 9.97 -0.02
CA LEU A 100 -3.75 9.12 -0.98
C LEU A 100 -4.19 7.79 -0.34
N LEU A 101 -3.26 7.12 0.34
CA LEU A 101 -3.52 5.80 0.92
C LEU A 101 -4.51 5.87 2.08
N ASN A 102 -4.55 6.99 2.81
CA ASN A 102 -5.54 7.20 3.86
C ASN A 102 -6.96 7.41 3.29
N GLU A 103 -7.11 8.06 2.14
CA GLU A 103 -8.41 8.12 1.44
C GLU A 103 -8.86 6.73 0.97
N LEU A 104 -7.95 5.95 0.38
CA LEU A 104 -8.22 4.55 0.01
C LEU A 104 -8.57 3.68 1.23
N ARG A 105 -7.91 3.88 2.38
CA ARG A 105 -8.23 3.21 3.65
C ARG A 105 -9.64 3.54 4.12
N LYS A 106 -10.01 4.83 4.12
CA LYS A 106 -11.36 5.28 4.51
C LYS A 106 -12.40 4.68 3.58
N PHE A 107 -12.15 4.69 2.28
CA PHE A 107 -13.03 4.07 1.28
C PHE A 107 -13.20 2.58 1.50
N ARG A 108 -12.12 1.83 1.75
CA ARG A 108 -12.19 0.41 2.11
C ARG A 108 -13.09 0.17 3.32
N HIS A 109 -12.95 0.99 4.35
CA HIS A 109 -13.77 0.88 5.56
C HIS A 109 -15.24 1.17 5.26
N PHE A 110 -15.52 2.21 4.49
CA PHE A 110 -16.87 2.54 4.02
C PHE A 110 -17.49 1.38 3.25
N LEU A 111 -16.79 0.84 2.24
CA LEU A 111 -17.32 -0.22 1.37
C LEU A 111 -17.69 -1.48 2.14
N ARG A 112 -16.95 -1.82 3.21
CA ARG A 112 -17.24 -2.98 4.07
C ARG A 112 -18.55 -2.87 4.85
N HIS A 113 -19.11 -1.67 4.99
CA HIS A 113 -20.37 -1.43 5.71
C HIS A 113 -21.51 -0.98 4.78
N ALA A 114 -21.26 -0.83 3.47
CA ALA A 114 -22.19 -0.26 2.51
C ALA A 114 -23.24 -1.25 1.97
N TYR A 115 -23.59 -2.33 2.70
CA TYR A 115 -24.43 -3.43 2.20
C TYR A 115 -25.81 -3.02 1.65
N SER A 116 -26.33 -1.84 2.00
CA SER A 116 -27.62 -1.31 1.55
C SER A 116 -27.54 0.15 1.04
N VAL A 117 -26.34 0.69 0.85
CA VAL A 117 -26.13 2.08 0.43
C VAL A 117 -25.78 2.10 -1.06
N GLU A 118 -26.52 2.88 -1.85
CA GLU A 118 -26.15 3.13 -3.25
C GLU A 118 -24.77 3.80 -3.31
N LEU A 119 -23.89 3.25 -4.14
CA LEU A 119 -22.56 3.80 -4.34
C LEU A 119 -22.64 5.14 -5.07
N ASP A 120 -22.10 6.19 -4.46
CA ASP A 120 -21.93 7.48 -5.11
C ASP A 120 -20.85 7.39 -6.20
N LEU A 121 -21.30 7.29 -7.45
CA LEU A 121 -20.43 7.19 -8.63
C LEU A 121 -19.53 8.43 -8.80
N ILE A 122 -19.96 9.61 -8.31
CA ILE A 122 -19.17 10.84 -8.37
C ILE A 122 -17.97 10.72 -7.42
N SER A 123 -18.20 10.27 -6.18
CA SER A 123 -17.13 10.03 -5.21
C SER A 123 -16.18 8.92 -5.66
N LEU A 124 -16.69 7.84 -6.27
CA LEU A 124 -15.85 6.79 -6.85
C LEU A 124 -14.94 7.31 -7.95
N LYS A 125 -15.48 8.12 -8.87
CA LYS A 125 -14.71 8.73 -9.94
C LYS A 125 -13.62 9.66 -9.39
N ARG A 126 -13.93 10.49 -8.40
CA ARG A 126 -12.94 11.33 -7.72
C ARG A 126 -11.79 10.52 -7.11
N LEU A 127 -12.10 9.42 -6.43
CA LEU A 127 -11.08 8.55 -5.84
C LEU A 127 -10.23 7.86 -6.91
N LYS A 128 -10.85 7.42 -8.02
CA LYS A 128 -10.13 6.92 -9.21
C LYS A 128 -9.17 7.98 -9.77
N ASP A 129 -9.62 9.22 -9.90
CA ASP A 129 -8.80 10.31 -10.44
C ASP A 129 -7.63 10.65 -9.50
N MET A 130 -7.85 10.62 -8.18
CA MET A 130 -6.75 10.72 -7.21
C MET A 130 -5.70 9.60 -7.38
N VAL A 131 -6.15 8.36 -7.60
CA VAL A 131 -5.24 7.24 -7.89
C VAL A 131 -4.49 7.50 -9.20
N ARG A 132 -5.17 7.93 -10.26
CA ARG A 132 -4.54 8.26 -11.54
C ARG A 132 -3.41 9.29 -11.40
N GLU A 133 -3.65 10.34 -10.61
CA GLU A 133 -2.73 11.47 -10.49
C GLU A 133 -1.57 11.19 -9.53
N LYS A 134 -1.86 10.55 -8.39
CA LYS A 134 -0.92 10.51 -7.25
C LYS A 134 -0.25 9.17 -7.04
N PHE A 135 -0.72 8.09 -7.66
CA PHE A 135 -0.18 6.75 -7.37
C PHE A 135 1.29 6.58 -7.79
N VAL A 136 1.77 7.37 -8.76
CA VAL A 136 3.19 7.41 -9.14
C VAL A 136 4.11 7.73 -7.96
N VAL A 137 3.62 8.50 -6.98
CA VAL A 137 4.36 8.85 -5.77
C VAL A 137 4.49 7.64 -4.83
N VAL A 138 3.43 6.84 -4.72
CA VAL A 138 3.44 5.58 -3.95
C VAL A 138 4.40 4.58 -4.59
N GLU A 139 4.40 4.47 -5.92
CA GLU A 139 5.32 3.59 -6.66
C GLU A 139 6.78 3.97 -6.41
N ARG A 140 7.09 5.27 -6.53
CA ARG A 140 8.43 5.79 -6.25
C ARG A 140 8.86 5.52 -4.82
N ASP A 141 7.98 5.74 -3.85
CA ASP A 141 8.30 5.52 -2.43
C ASP A 141 8.58 4.03 -2.13
N LEU A 142 7.81 3.11 -2.73
CA LEU A 142 8.05 1.67 -2.63
C LEU A 142 9.36 1.24 -3.33
N ASP A 143 9.67 1.81 -4.49
CA ASP A 143 10.91 1.54 -5.21
C ASP A 143 12.13 2.03 -4.41
N ASN A 144 12.07 3.25 -3.87
CA ASN A 144 13.12 3.77 -2.98
C ASN A 144 13.34 2.89 -1.75
N PHE A 145 12.26 2.39 -1.15
CA PHE A 145 12.36 1.51 0.01
C PHE A 145 12.96 0.15 -0.37
N ARG A 146 12.62 -0.39 -1.54
CA ARG A 146 13.24 -1.62 -2.05
C ARG A 146 14.75 -1.43 -2.29
N ASP A 147 15.16 -0.32 -2.91
CA ASP A 147 16.58 -0.01 -3.15
C ASP A 147 17.37 0.06 -1.84
N TYR A 148 16.76 0.62 -0.79
CA TYR A 148 17.32 0.58 0.57
C TYR A 148 17.54 -0.86 1.06
N LEU A 149 16.53 -1.74 0.93
CA LEU A 149 16.65 -3.14 1.36
C LEU A 149 17.75 -3.89 0.59
N GLU A 150 17.87 -3.66 -0.72
CA GLU A 150 18.91 -4.25 -1.56
C GLU A 150 20.31 -3.76 -1.12
N GLY A 151 20.45 -2.46 -0.80
CA GLY A 151 21.67 -1.90 -0.24
C GLY A 151 22.05 -2.52 1.11
N GLU A 152 21.09 -2.68 2.02
CA GLU A 152 21.31 -3.34 3.32
C GLU A 152 21.67 -4.83 3.16
N LEU A 153 21.04 -5.53 2.22
CA LEU A 153 21.38 -6.91 1.91
C LEU A 153 22.82 -7.03 1.39
N LYS A 154 23.23 -6.15 0.47
CA LYS A 154 24.59 -6.15 -0.09
C LYS A 154 25.65 -5.98 1.00
N LYS A 155 25.49 -4.98 1.88
CA LYS A 155 26.40 -4.75 3.02
C LYS A 155 26.54 -6.00 3.88
N LYS A 156 25.43 -6.69 4.15
CA LYS A 156 25.43 -7.92 4.97
C LYS A 156 26.09 -9.12 4.30
N LEU A 157 25.99 -9.23 2.99
CA LEU A 157 26.69 -10.30 2.27
C LEU A 157 28.21 -10.06 2.26
N GLU A 158 28.64 -8.80 2.17
CA GLU A 158 30.06 -8.40 2.25
C GLU A 158 30.65 -8.62 3.66
N GLU A 159 29.87 -8.44 4.73
CA GLU A 159 30.29 -8.70 6.12
C GLU A 159 30.51 -10.20 6.43
N VAL A 160 29.92 -11.10 5.64
CA VAL A 160 29.93 -12.56 5.85
C VAL A 160 30.88 -13.29 4.90
N ALA A 161 31.39 -12.60 3.88
CA ALA A 161 32.36 -13.09 2.90
C ALA A 161 33.81 -12.95 3.41
#